data_AF-A0A6G1VM46-F1
#
_entry.id   AF-A0A6G1VM46-F1
#
_cell.length_a   1.000
_cell.length_b   1.000
_cell.length_c   1.000
_cell.angle_alpha   90.00
_cell.angle_beta   90.00
_cell.angle_gamma   90.00
#
_symmetry.space_group_name_H-M   'P 1'
#
loop_
_entity.id
_entity.type
_entity.pdbx_description
1 polymer ?
#
loop_
_entity_poly.entity_id
_entity_poly.type
_entity_poly.pdbx_seq_one_letter_code
_entity_poly.pdbx_strand_id
1 'polypeptide(L)'
;HPDVEFLCKDNKKKQYTMEDIKYNVKSSSWHGKNLMKSYVNETGETVTLCSDSIRAWFGWPHYKTWLESPQDNGVSDNNYQGGFGDMYCYRLAETYLLRAEAKYYLGDPTAVDDVNILRKRAHCSQLYDKVDIDDIADERARELYLEEWRFTELNRISYCLALSGKPDKTGTVYDKDKLYENSFWWHRICDYNNYYNKNPEVQIKGRKYTMGKHNYNWPIPQTAIDANRNAKLYQNYGYDGYDASVDVWKTWEEAVADE
;
A
#
# COMPACT_ATOMS: atom_id res chain seq x y z
N HIS A 1 11.06 9.95 23.30
CA HIS A 1 11.14 10.95 24.39
C HIS A 1 9.75 11.07 24.99
N PRO A 2 9.57 11.02 26.33
CA PRO A 2 8.25 11.03 26.98
C PRO A 2 7.48 12.36 26.92
N ASP A 3 7.88 13.29 26.03
CA ASP A 3 7.38 14.68 26.00
C ASP A 3 6.46 14.96 24.78
N VAL A 4 5.99 13.91 24.11
CA VAL A 4 5.18 14.01 22.90
C VAL A 4 3.76 13.55 23.21
N GLU A 5 2.85 14.48 23.43
CA GLU A 5 1.41 14.25 23.27
C GLU A 5 1.00 14.91 21.94
N PHE A 6 0.07 14.26 21.22
CA PHE A 6 -0.35 14.66 19.88
C PHE A 6 -1.22 15.93 19.94
N LEU A 7 -0.65 17.09 19.59
CA LEU A 7 -1.45 18.29 19.32
C LEU A 7 -1.34 18.70 17.86
N CYS A 8 -2.25 18.13 17.06
CA CYS A 8 -2.55 18.63 15.74
C CYS A 8 -3.67 19.68 15.85
N LYS A 9 -3.31 20.97 15.93
CA LYS A 9 -4.31 22.06 16.09
C LYS A 9 -4.87 22.62 14.78
N ASP A 10 -4.36 22.18 13.63
CA ASP A 10 -4.67 22.79 12.32
C ASP A 10 -5.29 21.79 11.34
N ASN A 11 -6.54 21.37 11.58
CA ASN A 11 -7.32 20.41 10.77
C ASN A 11 -7.53 20.77 9.27
N LYS A 12 -6.87 21.81 8.75
CA LYS A 12 -6.90 22.20 7.34
C LYS A 12 -5.94 21.41 6.46
N LYS A 13 -4.85 20.87 7.03
CA LYS A 13 -3.89 20.05 6.28
C LYS A 13 -4.43 18.64 6.11
N LYS A 14 -4.48 18.12 4.88
CA LYS A 14 -4.95 16.75 4.60
C LYS A 14 -3.85 15.70 4.84
N GLN A 15 -2.60 16.04 4.54
CA GLN A 15 -1.43 15.18 4.70
C GLN A 15 -0.47 15.78 5.72
N TYR A 16 -0.08 15.01 6.73
CA TYR A 16 0.91 15.44 7.73
C TYR A 16 2.23 14.72 7.54
N THR A 17 3.32 15.39 7.86
CA THR A 17 4.61 14.77 8.17
C THR A 17 4.87 14.89 9.66
N MET A 18 5.80 14.09 10.18
CA MET A 18 6.10 14.11 11.61
C MET A 18 6.55 15.49 12.09
N GLU A 19 7.28 16.21 11.25
CA GLU A 19 7.76 17.57 11.53
C GLU A 19 6.64 18.60 11.63
N ASP A 20 5.40 18.30 11.22
CA ASP A 20 4.25 19.18 11.46
C ASP A 20 3.74 19.09 12.92
N ILE A 21 4.04 18.00 13.63
CA ILE A 21 3.66 17.81 15.03
C ILE A 21 4.54 18.68 15.93
N LYS A 22 3.97 19.21 17.02
CA LYS A 22 4.70 20.00 18.02
C LYS A 22 4.72 19.31 19.37
N TYR A 23 5.81 19.47 20.10
CA TYR A 23 5.87 19.10 21.52
C TYR A 23 4.90 19.99 22.31
N ASN A 24 4.12 19.38 23.19
CA ASN A 24 3.04 20.06 23.88
C ASN A 24 3.15 20.05 25.41
N VAL A 25 4.11 19.32 25.98
CA VAL A 25 4.40 19.34 27.41
C VAL A 25 4.90 20.72 27.81
N LYS A 26 4.06 21.48 28.55
CA LYS A 26 4.30 22.90 28.88
C LYS A 26 5.57 23.14 29.69
N SER A 27 5.97 22.19 30.52
CA SER A 27 7.17 22.26 31.35
C SER A 27 8.47 21.99 30.57
N SER A 28 8.37 21.46 29.35
CA SER A 28 9.54 21.09 28.54
C SER A 28 10.10 22.30 27.79
N SER A 29 11.42 22.40 27.69
CA SER A 29 12.12 23.41 26.86
C SER A 29 11.87 23.24 25.35
N TRP A 30 11.22 22.13 24.99
CA TRP A 30 10.80 21.81 23.63
C TRP A 30 9.37 22.25 23.32
N HIS A 31 8.61 22.75 24.32
CA HIS A 31 7.22 23.17 24.13
C HIS A 31 7.04 24.12 22.94
N GLY A 32 6.11 23.78 22.04
CA GLY A 32 5.79 24.57 20.85
C GLY A 32 6.78 24.41 19.69
N LYS A 33 7.91 23.72 19.87
CA LYS A 33 8.84 23.38 18.78
C LYS A 33 8.32 22.17 18.00
N ASN A 34 8.68 22.11 16.72
CA ASN A 34 8.36 21.00 15.85
C ASN A 34 9.10 19.72 16.27
N LEU A 35 8.45 18.58 16.11
CA LEU A 35 9.03 17.26 16.34
C LEU A 35 10.21 17.07 15.39
N MET A 36 11.29 16.46 15.90
CA MET A 36 12.55 16.31 15.18
C MET A 36 13.02 14.87 15.18
N LYS A 37 13.59 14.43 14.04
CA LYS A 37 14.09 13.05 13.86
C LYS A 37 15.42 12.83 14.60
N SER A 38 16.21 13.89 14.71
CA SER A 38 17.49 13.93 15.39
C SER A 38 17.80 15.34 15.90
N TYR A 39 18.74 15.47 16.82
CA TYR A 39 19.30 16.75 17.26
C TYR A 39 20.82 16.64 17.42
N VAL A 40 21.51 17.78 17.41
CA VAL A 40 22.95 17.83 17.68
C VAL A 40 23.16 18.16 19.16
N ASN A 41 23.91 17.31 19.87
CA ASN A 41 24.22 17.52 21.29
C ASN A 41 25.34 18.55 21.49
N GLU A 42 25.65 18.88 22.74
CA GLU A 42 26.68 19.87 23.10
C GLU A 42 28.09 19.48 22.62
N THR A 43 28.33 18.19 22.38
CA THR A 43 29.60 17.68 21.86
C THR A 43 29.67 17.65 20.33
N GLY A 44 28.63 18.14 19.63
CA GLY A 44 28.55 18.18 18.17
C GLY A 44 28.12 16.87 17.51
N GLU A 45 27.71 15.87 18.28
CA GLU A 45 27.25 14.57 17.80
C GLU A 45 25.74 14.61 17.46
N THR A 46 25.36 14.01 16.34
CA THR A 46 23.96 13.88 15.95
C THR A 46 23.32 12.69 16.65
N VAL A 47 22.41 12.97 17.58
CA VAL A 47 21.63 11.98 18.30
C VAL A 47 20.31 11.73 17.57
N THR A 48 20.08 10.50 17.11
CA THR A 48 18.83 10.09 16.46
C THR A 48 17.76 9.79 17.51
N LEU A 49 16.62 10.46 17.41
CA LEU A 49 15.48 10.33 18.33
C LEU A 49 14.51 9.21 17.91
N CYS A 50 14.41 8.95 16.60
CA CYS A 50 13.59 7.88 16.05
C CYS A 50 14.36 7.15 14.94
N SER A 51 14.78 5.91 15.22
CA SER A 51 15.46 5.06 14.25
C SER A 51 14.49 4.36 13.28
N ASP A 52 13.26 4.07 13.70
CA ASP A 52 12.24 3.45 12.86
C ASP A 52 11.56 4.48 11.93
N SER A 53 12.07 4.61 10.71
CA SER A 53 11.52 5.52 9.71
C SER A 53 10.34 4.98 8.92
N ILE A 54 9.77 3.84 9.31
CA ILE A 54 8.70 3.17 8.54
C ILE A 54 7.42 3.13 9.36
N ARG A 55 7.51 2.74 10.64
CA ARG A 55 6.35 2.63 11.54
C ARG A 55 6.18 3.81 12.47
N ALA A 56 7.22 4.64 12.62
CA ALA A 56 7.20 5.75 13.57
C ALA A 56 7.55 7.11 12.94
N TRP A 57 8.29 7.15 11.82
CA TRP A 57 8.62 8.40 11.12
C TRP A 57 8.16 8.40 9.66
N PHE A 58 6.84 8.52 9.43
CA PHE A 58 6.24 8.57 8.09
C PHE A 58 5.14 9.62 8.01
N GLY A 59 4.81 10.08 6.80
CA GLY A 59 3.69 10.97 6.59
C GLY A 59 2.38 10.22 6.38
N TRP A 60 1.26 10.75 6.87
CA TRP A 60 -0.04 10.08 6.79
C TRP A 60 -1.18 11.06 6.44
N PRO A 61 -2.25 10.57 5.79
CA PRO A 61 -3.46 11.35 5.56
C PRO A 61 -4.31 11.38 6.83
N HIS A 62 -4.02 12.35 7.70
CA HIS A 62 -4.65 12.48 9.02
C HIS A 62 -6.17 12.59 8.96
N TYR A 63 -6.72 13.30 7.97
CA TYR A 63 -8.19 13.45 7.83
C TYR A 63 -8.92 12.13 7.58
N LYS A 64 -8.20 11.09 7.15
CA LYS A 64 -8.76 9.77 6.79
C LYS A 64 -8.48 8.69 7.83
N THR A 65 -7.45 8.87 8.64
CA THR A 65 -6.91 7.83 9.52
C THR A 65 -7.00 8.16 11.00
N TRP A 66 -7.36 9.39 11.34
CA TRP A 66 -7.48 9.81 12.73
C TRP A 66 -8.79 10.57 12.95
N LEU A 67 -9.48 10.20 14.01
CA LEU A 67 -10.67 10.86 14.53
C LEU A 67 -10.43 11.24 15.97
N GLU A 68 -10.94 12.39 16.39
CA GLU A 68 -10.82 12.81 17.77
C GLU A 68 -11.69 11.94 18.68
N SER A 69 -11.09 11.44 19.76
CA SER A 69 -11.73 10.65 20.79
C SER A 69 -11.71 11.46 22.08
N PRO A 70 -12.87 11.79 22.67
CA PRO A 70 -12.92 12.45 23.98
C PRO A 70 -12.21 11.65 25.09
N GLN A 71 -12.11 10.32 24.93
CA GLN A 71 -11.41 9.44 25.86
C GLN A 71 -9.90 9.69 25.85
N ASP A 72 -9.33 10.11 24.72
CA ASP A 72 -7.89 10.36 24.58
C ASP A 72 -7.44 11.63 25.33
N ASN A 73 -8.38 12.44 25.86
CA ASN A 73 -8.09 13.59 26.71
C ASN A 73 -8.15 13.28 28.22
N GLY A 74 -8.21 11.99 28.58
CA GLY A 74 -8.17 11.53 29.97
C GLY A 74 -6.84 11.83 30.65
N VAL A 75 -6.89 12.22 31.93
CA VAL A 75 -5.70 12.66 32.72
C VAL A 75 -4.65 11.54 32.90
N SER A 76 -5.01 10.28 32.65
CA SER A 76 -4.15 9.11 32.76
C SER A 76 -3.81 8.42 31.43
N ASP A 77 -4.40 8.88 30.32
CA ASP A 77 -4.23 8.24 29.01
C ASP A 77 -3.21 9.02 28.17
N ASN A 78 -2.00 8.48 28.09
CA ASN A 78 -0.92 9.03 27.28
C ASN A 78 -0.90 8.41 25.87
N ASN A 79 -1.97 7.74 25.45
CA ASN A 79 -2.03 6.93 24.24
C ASN A 79 -3.19 7.38 23.35
N TYR A 80 -2.92 8.39 22.52
CA TYR A 80 -3.85 8.91 21.52
C TYR A 80 -4.02 7.89 20.39
N GLN A 81 -5.00 7.01 20.50
CA GLN A 81 -5.27 5.96 19.50
C GLN A 81 -6.31 6.40 18.45
N GLY A 82 -6.98 7.53 18.68
CA GLY A 82 -8.07 8.00 17.83
C GLY A 82 -9.40 7.30 18.11
N GLY A 83 -10.48 7.93 17.67
CA GLY A 83 -11.85 7.47 17.89
C GLY A 83 -12.33 6.44 16.86
N PHE A 84 -13.52 5.91 17.12
CA PHE A 84 -14.22 5.03 16.17
C PHE A 84 -14.79 5.83 15.01
N GLY A 85 -14.66 5.29 13.80
CA GLY A 85 -15.18 5.88 12.57
C GLY A 85 -15.68 4.83 11.60
N ASP A 86 -16.54 5.28 10.68
CA ASP A 86 -17.02 4.46 9.58
C ASP A 86 -15.95 4.36 8.48
N MET A 87 -15.75 3.15 7.97
CA MET A 87 -14.89 2.89 6.82
C MET A 87 -15.74 2.62 5.59
N TYR A 88 -15.39 3.25 4.46
CA TYR A 88 -16.04 2.95 3.20
C TYR A 88 -15.62 1.58 2.69
N CYS A 89 -16.59 0.67 2.51
CA CYS A 89 -16.38 -0.59 1.80
C CYS A 89 -16.51 -0.42 0.29
N TYR A 90 -17.44 0.44 -0.15
CA TYR A 90 -17.69 0.76 -1.56
C TYR A 90 -18.11 2.21 -1.69
N ARG A 91 -17.71 2.85 -2.79
CA ARG A 91 -18.18 4.19 -3.13
C ARG A 91 -18.09 4.47 -4.62
N LEU A 92 -18.90 5.42 -5.07
CA LEU A 92 -19.07 5.75 -6.49
C LEU A 92 -17.75 6.04 -7.24
N ALA A 93 -16.74 6.59 -6.58
CA ALA A 93 -15.46 6.85 -7.24
C ALA A 93 -14.75 5.58 -7.71
N GLU A 94 -14.86 4.49 -6.95
CA GLU A 94 -14.34 3.19 -7.35
C GLU A 94 -15.02 2.72 -8.65
N THR A 95 -16.35 2.89 -8.75
CA THR A 95 -17.11 2.54 -9.95
C THR A 95 -16.64 3.33 -11.19
N TYR A 96 -16.33 4.63 -11.03
CA TYR A 96 -15.75 5.41 -12.13
C TYR A 96 -14.38 4.87 -12.56
N LEU A 97 -13.51 4.52 -11.60
CA LEU A 97 -12.18 4.01 -11.91
C LEU A 97 -12.22 2.60 -12.52
N LEU A 98 -13.10 1.72 -12.04
CA LEU A 98 -13.36 0.42 -12.65
C LEU A 98 -13.89 0.56 -14.08
N ARG A 99 -14.77 1.54 -14.32
CA ARG A 99 -15.26 1.83 -15.68
C ARG A 99 -14.16 2.38 -16.58
N ALA A 100 -13.32 3.29 -16.09
CA ALA A 100 -12.17 3.80 -16.83
C ALA A 100 -11.22 2.66 -17.24
N GLU A 101 -10.97 1.73 -16.32
CA GLU A 101 -10.13 0.55 -16.55
C GLU A 101 -10.73 -0.38 -17.61
N ALA A 102 -12.02 -0.70 -17.51
CA ALA A 102 -12.72 -1.51 -18.51
C ALA A 102 -12.68 -0.86 -19.90
N LYS A 103 -12.94 0.46 -19.97
CA LYS A 103 -12.83 1.24 -21.22
C LYS A 103 -11.42 1.22 -21.80
N TYR A 104 -10.39 1.34 -20.96
CA TYR A 104 -9.01 1.22 -21.39
C TYR A 104 -8.76 -0.15 -22.06
N TYR A 105 -9.24 -1.25 -21.46
CA TYR A 105 -9.11 -2.58 -22.06
C TYR A 105 -9.90 -2.73 -23.37
N LEU A 106 -11.07 -2.11 -23.48
CA LEU A 106 -11.85 -2.08 -24.73
C LEU A 106 -11.26 -1.15 -25.80
N GLY A 107 -10.25 -0.32 -25.46
CA GLY A 107 -9.71 0.69 -26.37
C GLY A 107 -10.62 1.90 -26.58
N ASP A 108 -11.57 2.12 -25.66
CA ASP A 108 -12.46 3.27 -25.68
C ASP A 108 -11.70 4.53 -25.22
N PRO A 109 -11.60 5.57 -26.06
CA PRO A 109 -10.88 6.80 -25.73
C PRO A 109 -11.53 7.62 -24.61
N THR A 110 -12.79 7.33 -24.24
CA THR A 110 -13.54 8.03 -23.20
C THR A 110 -13.20 7.56 -21.77
N ALA A 111 -12.20 6.67 -21.60
CA ALA A 111 -11.69 6.30 -20.27
C ALA A 111 -11.21 7.53 -19.47
N VAL A 112 -10.68 8.53 -20.18
CA VAL A 112 -10.19 9.78 -19.58
C VAL A 112 -11.28 10.61 -18.91
N ASP A 113 -12.52 10.53 -19.39
CA ASP A 113 -13.65 11.27 -18.83
C ASP A 113 -13.96 10.79 -17.41
N ASP A 114 -13.90 9.47 -17.19
CA ASP A 114 -14.17 8.85 -15.90
C ASP A 114 -13.13 9.23 -14.84
N VAL A 115 -11.85 9.26 -15.22
CA VAL A 115 -10.76 9.73 -14.35
C VAL A 115 -10.91 11.22 -14.06
N ASN A 116 -11.20 12.03 -15.08
CA ASN A 116 -11.32 13.48 -14.93
C ASN A 116 -12.53 13.91 -14.10
N ILE A 117 -13.61 13.12 -14.03
CA ILE A 117 -14.73 13.38 -13.10
C ILE A 117 -14.22 13.45 -11.66
N LEU A 118 -13.38 12.50 -11.26
CA LEU A 118 -12.83 12.43 -9.90
C LEU A 118 -11.85 13.56 -9.63
N ARG A 119 -10.97 13.85 -10.60
CA ARG A 119 -9.99 14.93 -10.50
C ARG A 119 -10.66 16.30 -10.40
N LYS A 120 -11.72 16.55 -11.16
CA LYS A 120 -12.54 17.78 -11.04
C LYS A 120 -13.19 17.88 -9.67
N ARG A 121 -13.80 16.79 -9.19
CA ARG A 121 -14.43 16.73 -7.85
C ARG A 121 -13.40 16.94 -6.73
N ALA A 122 -12.17 16.49 -6.91
CA ALA A 122 -11.05 16.68 -5.98
C ALA A 122 -10.33 18.03 -6.12
N HIS A 123 -10.76 18.90 -7.06
CA HIS A 123 -10.11 20.17 -7.38
C HIS A 123 -8.63 20.03 -7.78
N CYS A 124 -8.27 18.96 -8.49
CA CYS A 124 -6.94 18.80 -9.04
C CYS A 124 -6.67 19.88 -10.09
N SER A 125 -5.47 20.46 -10.07
CA SER A 125 -5.04 21.49 -11.03
C SER A 125 -4.78 20.94 -12.43
N GLN A 126 -4.47 19.65 -12.54
CA GLN A 126 -4.15 18.97 -13.78
C GLN A 126 -5.24 17.96 -14.14
N LEU A 127 -5.74 18.03 -15.37
CA LEU A 127 -6.63 17.03 -15.96
C LEU A 127 -5.86 16.26 -17.04
N TYR A 128 -6.30 15.04 -17.32
CA TYR A 128 -5.72 14.19 -18.35
C TYR A 128 -6.36 14.48 -19.71
N ASP A 129 -5.55 14.47 -20.77
CA ASP A 129 -6.05 14.45 -22.16
C ASP A 129 -6.27 13.02 -22.65
N LYS A 130 -5.43 12.10 -22.18
CA LYS A 130 -5.51 10.66 -22.38
C LYS A 130 -5.06 9.98 -21.09
N VAL A 131 -5.55 8.77 -20.85
CA VAL A 131 -5.12 7.93 -19.74
C VAL A 131 -4.64 6.58 -20.25
N ASP A 132 -3.62 6.03 -19.61
CA ASP A 132 -3.23 4.63 -19.70
C ASP A 132 -3.53 3.87 -18.39
N ILE A 133 -3.10 2.61 -18.32
CA ILE A 133 -3.32 1.79 -17.12
C ILE A 133 -2.56 2.31 -15.90
N ASP A 134 -1.40 2.95 -16.09
CA ASP A 134 -0.60 3.52 -15.02
C ASP A 134 -1.29 4.76 -14.43
N ASP A 135 -1.86 5.62 -15.28
CA ASP A 135 -2.64 6.78 -14.85
C ASP A 135 -3.87 6.36 -14.03
N ILE A 136 -4.59 5.33 -14.48
CA ILE A 136 -5.74 4.78 -13.76
C ILE A 136 -5.29 4.19 -12.43
N ALA A 137 -4.22 3.38 -12.41
CA ALA A 137 -3.69 2.78 -11.20
C ALA A 137 -3.17 3.84 -10.21
N ASP A 138 -2.61 4.94 -10.68
CA ASP A 138 -2.19 6.07 -9.88
C ASP A 138 -3.38 6.81 -9.25
N GLU A 139 -4.43 7.08 -10.04
CA GLU A 139 -5.61 7.75 -9.53
C GLU A 139 -6.35 6.88 -8.50
N ARG A 140 -6.41 5.55 -8.72
CA ARG A 140 -6.90 4.59 -7.71
C ARG A 140 -6.12 4.69 -6.41
N ALA A 141 -4.78 4.78 -6.46
CA ALA A 141 -3.96 4.89 -5.25
C ALA A 141 -4.22 6.20 -4.47
N ARG A 142 -4.42 7.31 -5.19
CA ARG A 142 -4.69 8.63 -4.58
C ARG A 142 -6.09 8.71 -3.99
N GLU A 143 -7.07 8.21 -4.73
CA GLU A 143 -8.48 8.35 -4.42
C GLU A 143 -8.92 7.32 -3.35
N LEU A 144 -8.50 6.05 -3.50
CA LEU A 144 -8.96 4.92 -2.68
C LEU A 144 -7.94 4.49 -1.62
N TYR A 145 -7.07 5.40 -1.15
CA TYR A 145 -6.10 5.09 -0.10
C TYR A 145 -6.76 4.46 1.14
N LEU A 146 -6.34 3.26 1.56
CA LEU A 146 -6.95 2.43 2.63
C LEU A 146 -8.36 1.87 2.36
N GLU A 147 -9.01 2.24 1.28
CA GLU A 147 -10.32 1.71 0.90
C GLU A 147 -10.19 0.59 -0.14
N GLU A 148 -9.05 0.54 -0.83
CA GLU A 148 -8.72 -0.49 -1.80
C GLU A 148 -7.61 -1.42 -1.29
N TRP A 149 -7.81 -2.73 -1.47
CA TRP A 149 -6.78 -3.74 -1.25
C TRP A 149 -5.72 -3.66 -2.35
N ARG A 150 -4.79 -2.71 -2.20
CA ARG A 150 -3.83 -2.36 -3.26
C ARG A 150 -3.03 -3.53 -3.81
N PHE A 151 -2.68 -4.48 -2.95
CA PHE A 151 -2.00 -5.71 -3.36
C PHE A 151 -2.88 -6.50 -4.34
N THR A 152 -4.10 -6.83 -3.95
CA THR A 152 -5.05 -7.61 -4.75
C THR A 152 -5.39 -6.92 -6.06
N GLU A 153 -5.62 -5.60 -6.02
CA GLU A 153 -5.98 -4.85 -7.23
C GLU A 153 -4.84 -4.78 -8.25
N LEU A 154 -3.61 -4.51 -7.82
CA LEU A 154 -2.46 -4.54 -8.72
C LEU A 154 -2.19 -5.95 -9.28
N ASN A 155 -2.43 -6.99 -8.48
CA ASN A 155 -2.35 -8.37 -8.94
C ASN A 155 -3.38 -8.64 -10.04
N ARG A 156 -4.65 -8.25 -9.81
CA ARG A 156 -5.74 -8.35 -10.78
C ARG A 156 -5.43 -7.58 -12.06
N ILE A 157 -4.95 -6.35 -11.96
CA ILE A 157 -4.56 -5.53 -13.12
C ILE A 157 -3.43 -6.20 -13.91
N SER A 158 -2.45 -6.81 -13.24
CA SER A 158 -1.38 -7.57 -13.91
C SER A 158 -1.95 -8.71 -14.76
N TYR A 159 -2.93 -9.43 -14.23
CA TYR A 159 -3.61 -10.51 -14.95
C TYR A 159 -4.46 -9.98 -16.12
N CYS A 160 -5.21 -8.88 -15.92
CA CYS A 160 -5.98 -8.25 -16.99
C CYS A 160 -5.10 -7.68 -18.11
N LEU A 161 -3.92 -7.12 -17.78
CA LEU A 161 -2.94 -6.69 -18.78
C LEU A 161 -2.39 -7.88 -19.57
N ALA A 162 -2.05 -8.98 -18.89
CA ALA A 162 -1.59 -10.20 -19.55
C ALA A 162 -2.65 -10.79 -20.51
N LEU A 163 -3.93 -10.80 -20.09
CA LEU A 163 -5.02 -11.27 -20.95
C LEU A 163 -5.31 -10.33 -22.13
N SER A 164 -5.21 -9.01 -21.93
CA SER A 164 -5.50 -8.04 -22.98
C SER A 164 -4.35 -7.84 -23.97
N GLY A 165 -3.13 -8.26 -23.62
CA GLY A 165 -1.93 -8.03 -24.43
C GLY A 165 -1.53 -6.55 -24.53
N LYS A 166 -2.17 -5.66 -23.74
CA LYS A 166 -1.85 -4.24 -23.72
C LYS A 166 -0.57 -3.97 -22.92
N PRO A 167 0.29 -3.08 -23.40
CA PRO A 167 1.48 -2.72 -22.66
C PRO A 167 1.16 -1.76 -21.51
N ASP A 168 1.99 -1.77 -20.48
CA ASP A 168 2.07 -0.66 -19.52
C ASP A 168 2.72 0.59 -20.14
N LYS A 169 2.84 1.68 -19.38
CA LYS A 169 3.46 2.93 -19.87
C LYS A 169 4.91 2.77 -20.37
N THR A 170 5.62 1.72 -19.95
CA THR A 170 7.01 1.45 -20.35
C THR A 170 7.09 0.62 -21.63
N GLY A 171 5.95 0.13 -22.14
CA GLY A 171 5.90 -0.78 -23.29
C GLY A 171 5.94 -2.25 -22.89
N THR A 172 5.91 -2.60 -21.60
CA THR A 172 5.99 -3.99 -21.16
C THR A 172 4.65 -4.70 -21.34
N VAL A 173 4.67 -5.84 -22.05
CA VAL A 173 3.54 -6.77 -22.15
C VAL A 173 3.80 -7.97 -21.24
N TYR A 174 2.74 -8.47 -20.60
CA TYR A 174 2.83 -9.50 -19.56
C TYR A 174 2.34 -10.86 -20.06
N ASP A 175 2.92 -11.92 -19.50
CA ASP A 175 2.51 -13.30 -19.71
C ASP A 175 1.73 -13.79 -18.50
N LYS A 176 0.49 -14.25 -18.71
CA LYS A 176 -0.42 -14.67 -17.64
C LYS A 176 0.15 -15.85 -16.83
N ASP A 177 0.95 -16.69 -17.48
CA ASP A 177 1.52 -17.90 -16.88
C ASP A 177 2.86 -17.62 -16.17
N LYS A 178 3.39 -16.38 -16.28
CA LYS A 178 4.69 -15.98 -15.70
C LYS A 178 4.64 -14.67 -14.91
N LEU A 179 3.48 -14.32 -14.37
CA LEU A 179 3.31 -13.10 -13.55
C LEU A 179 4.18 -13.08 -12.28
N TYR A 180 4.55 -14.27 -11.78
CA TYR A 180 5.49 -14.42 -10.66
C TYR A 180 6.95 -14.07 -11.03
N GLU A 181 7.29 -13.98 -12.32
CA GLU A 181 8.61 -13.56 -12.83
C GLU A 181 8.60 -12.12 -13.35
N ASN A 182 7.46 -11.67 -13.86
CA ASN A 182 7.28 -10.31 -14.37
C ASN A 182 5.81 -9.90 -14.31
N SER A 183 5.47 -8.93 -13.47
CA SER A 183 4.10 -8.43 -13.31
C SER A 183 4.07 -6.92 -13.15
N PHE A 184 2.93 -6.34 -13.54
CA PHE A 184 2.65 -4.93 -13.32
C PHE A 184 2.72 -4.58 -11.84
N TRP A 185 2.21 -5.44 -10.95
CA TRP A 185 2.38 -5.30 -9.52
C TRP A 185 3.85 -5.13 -9.11
N TRP A 186 4.75 -5.99 -9.61
CA TRP A 186 6.16 -5.92 -9.27
C TRP A 186 6.81 -4.61 -9.73
N HIS A 187 6.51 -4.16 -10.96
CA HIS A 187 6.98 -2.88 -11.49
C HIS A 187 6.52 -1.71 -10.61
N ARG A 188 5.23 -1.67 -10.30
CA ARG A 188 4.62 -0.64 -9.46
C ARG A 188 5.23 -0.60 -8.06
N ILE A 189 5.50 -1.75 -7.46
CA ILE A 189 6.20 -1.82 -6.18
C ILE A 189 7.62 -1.28 -6.32
N CYS A 190 8.39 -1.71 -7.33
CA CYS A 190 9.77 -1.27 -7.48
C CYS A 190 9.94 0.23 -7.79
N ASP A 191 9.00 0.81 -8.53
CA ASP A 191 9.10 2.19 -9.01
C ASP A 191 8.64 3.20 -7.96
N TYR A 192 7.54 2.92 -7.27
CA TYR A 192 6.88 3.89 -6.39
C TYR A 192 7.07 3.61 -4.90
N ASN A 193 7.55 2.42 -4.53
CA ASN A 193 7.86 2.12 -3.14
C ASN A 193 9.29 2.56 -2.82
N ASN A 194 9.44 3.26 -1.69
CA ASN A 194 10.73 3.72 -1.17
C ASN A 194 11.30 2.78 -0.09
N TYR A 195 10.71 1.59 0.08
CA TYR A 195 10.95 0.73 1.21
C TYR A 195 11.59 -0.60 0.81
N TYR A 196 10.87 -1.43 0.05
CA TYR A 196 11.34 -2.73 -0.39
C TYR A 196 12.56 -2.59 -1.30
N ASN A 197 13.65 -3.25 -0.92
CA ASN A 197 14.89 -3.36 -1.71
C ASN A 197 15.60 -2.03 -2.03
N LYS A 198 15.22 -0.90 -1.41
CA LYS A 198 15.81 0.42 -1.70
C LYS A 198 16.89 0.85 -0.71
N ASN A 199 16.73 0.53 0.57
CA ASN A 199 17.70 0.94 1.60
C ASN A 199 18.07 -0.24 2.52
N PRO A 200 19.32 -0.74 2.46
CA PRO A 200 19.78 -1.86 3.30
C PRO A 200 19.92 -1.51 4.79
N GLU A 201 19.94 -0.21 5.12
CA GLU A 201 20.05 0.33 6.48
C GLU A 201 18.69 0.45 7.17
N VAL A 202 17.61 0.48 6.38
CA VAL A 202 16.24 0.56 6.87
C VAL A 202 15.83 -0.82 7.42
N GLN A 203 16.07 -1.00 8.72
CA GLN A 203 15.80 -2.23 9.45
C GLN A 203 14.88 -1.95 10.64
N ILE A 204 13.80 -2.73 10.78
CA ILE A 204 12.97 -2.69 11.99
C ILE A 204 13.25 -3.95 12.79
N LYS A 205 13.62 -3.78 14.07
CA LYS A 205 13.95 -4.90 14.97
C LYS A 205 14.97 -5.88 14.34
N GLY A 206 15.98 -5.35 13.65
CA GLY A 206 17.05 -6.13 13.00
C GLY A 206 16.63 -6.88 11.74
N ARG A 207 15.43 -6.61 11.19
CA ARG A 207 14.93 -7.25 9.97
C ARG A 207 14.92 -6.25 8.82
N LYS A 208 15.49 -6.67 7.68
CA LYS A 208 15.37 -5.98 6.40
C LYS A 208 14.03 -6.33 5.76
N TYR A 209 13.41 -5.35 5.12
CA TYR A 209 12.17 -5.58 4.38
C TYR A 209 12.49 -5.68 2.91
N THR A 210 12.52 -6.91 2.45
CA THR A 210 12.77 -7.26 1.06
C THR A 210 11.50 -7.81 0.43
N MET A 211 11.34 -7.59 -0.86
CA MET A 211 10.25 -8.15 -1.65
C MET A 211 10.86 -8.81 -2.88
N GLY A 212 10.39 -9.99 -3.25
CA GLY A 212 10.74 -10.68 -4.49
C GLY A 212 9.59 -10.65 -5.49
N LYS A 213 9.90 -10.91 -6.76
CA LYS A 213 8.89 -11.00 -7.84
C LYS A 213 7.82 -12.06 -7.57
N HIS A 214 8.25 -13.19 -7.00
CA HIS A 214 7.39 -14.32 -6.66
C HIS A 214 6.31 -13.98 -5.62
N ASN A 215 6.49 -12.90 -4.84
CA ASN A 215 5.50 -12.44 -3.87
C ASN A 215 4.24 -11.82 -4.52
N TYR A 216 4.16 -11.82 -5.86
CA TYR A 216 2.91 -11.69 -6.60
C TYR A 216 1.86 -12.68 -6.07
N ASN A 217 2.22 -13.94 -5.86
CA ASN A 217 1.34 -14.93 -5.24
C ASN A 217 1.66 -15.08 -3.75
N TRP A 218 0.66 -15.23 -2.90
CA TRP A 218 0.86 -15.59 -1.49
C TRP A 218 1.21 -17.07 -1.35
N PRO A 219 1.99 -17.47 -0.33
CA PRO A 219 2.25 -18.88 -0.09
C PRO A 219 0.98 -19.60 0.32
N ILE A 220 0.87 -20.88 -0.05
CA ILE A 220 -0.08 -21.78 0.57
C ILE A 220 0.32 -21.93 2.06
N PRO A 221 -0.59 -21.71 3.01
CA PRO A 221 -0.27 -21.83 4.43
C PRO A 221 0.26 -23.22 4.78
N GLN A 222 1.31 -23.28 5.61
CA GLN A 222 1.91 -24.55 6.02
C GLN A 222 0.89 -25.48 6.69
N THR A 223 -0.04 -24.93 7.46
CA THR A 223 -1.11 -25.70 8.09
C THR A 223 -2.04 -26.39 7.09
N ALA A 224 -2.25 -25.81 5.91
CA ALA A 224 -3.03 -26.45 4.84
C ALA A 224 -2.23 -27.57 4.16
N ILE A 225 -0.91 -27.39 4.00
CA ILE A 225 -0.01 -28.42 3.48
C ILE A 225 0.06 -29.61 4.43
N ASP A 226 0.27 -29.36 5.73
CA ASP A 226 0.37 -30.41 6.75
C ASP A 226 -0.95 -31.17 6.97
N ALA A 227 -2.08 -30.48 6.79
CA ALA A 227 -3.40 -31.09 6.88
C ALA A 227 -3.71 -31.99 5.68
N ASN A 228 -3.12 -31.73 4.51
CA ASN A 228 -3.34 -32.55 3.32
C ASN A 228 -2.45 -33.80 3.32
N ARG A 229 -2.90 -34.85 4.02
CA ARG A 229 -2.12 -36.08 4.22
C ARG A 229 -2.14 -37.03 3.02
N ASN A 230 -3.17 -36.91 2.17
CA ASN A 230 -3.42 -37.89 1.11
C ASN A 230 -2.86 -37.45 -0.25
N ALA A 231 -2.49 -36.17 -0.40
CA ALA A 231 -1.89 -35.64 -1.61
C ALA A 231 -0.91 -34.52 -1.28
N LYS A 232 0.13 -34.35 -2.12
CA LYS A 232 1.07 -33.24 -1.99
C LYS A 232 0.48 -32.01 -2.69
N LEU A 233 0.38 -30.89 -1.98
CA LEU A 233 -0.07 -29.63 -2.58
C LEU A 233 1.04 -28.99 -3.43
N TYR A 234 0.67 -28.44 -4.59
CA TYR A 234 1.55 -27.62 -5.42
C TYR A 234 1.71 -26.23 -4.78
N GLN A 235 2.81 -26.00 -4.09
CA GLN A 235 3.14 -24.69 -3.51
C GLN A 235 3.40 -23.65 -4.61
N ASN A 236 3.23 -22.36 -4.31
CA ASN A 236 3.58 -21.28 -5.22
C ASN A 236 5.10 -21.16 -5.42
N TYR A 237 5.52 -20.83 -6.65
CA TYR A 237 6.92 -20.64 -7.00
C TYR A 237 7.61 -19.66 -6.04
N GLY A 238 8.85 -19.97 -5.66
CA GLY A 238 9.68 -19.11 -4.80
C GLY A 238 9.47 -19.28 -3.29
N TYR A 239 8.52 -20.12 -2.87
CA TYR A 239 8.30 -20.45 -1.47
C TYR A 239 8.84 -21.83 -1.10
N ASP A 240 9.15 -22.03 0.18
CA ASP A 240 9.60 -23.31 0.71
C ASP A 240 8.56 -24.42 0.43
N GLY A 241 9.04 -25.57 -0.01
CA GLY A 241 8.19 -26.70 -0.41
C GLY A 241 7.68 -26.63 -1.86
N TYR A 242 8.04 -25.60 -2.64
CA TYR A 242 7.81 -25.59 -4.08
C TYR A 242 8.46 -26.79 -4.77
N ASP A 243 7.66 -27.50 -5.58
CA ASP A 243 8.11 -28.64 -6.37
C ASP A 243 7.34 -28.68 -7.69
N ALA A 244 8.04 -28.36 -8.78
CA ALA A 244 7.48 -28.31 -10.13
C ALA A 244 7.01 -29.67 -10.66
N SER A 245 7.38 -30.78 -9.99
CA SER A 245 6.97 -32.14 -10.38
C SER A 245 5.62 -32.57 -9.78
N VAL A 246 5.03 -31.77 -8.88
CA VAL A 246 3.71 -32.06 -8.32
C VAL A 246 2.66 -31.81 -9.40
N ASP A 247 1.87 -32.85 -9.68
CA ASP A 247 0.79 -32.75 -10.66
C ASP A 247 -0.31 -31.81 -10.16
N VAL A 248 -0.83 -31.00 -11.09
CA VAL A 248 -1.94 -30.08 -10.85
C VAL A 248 -3.04 -30.40 -11.84
N TRP A 249 -4.24 -30.66 -11.33
CA TRP A 249 -5.42 -30.85 -12.17
C TRP A 249 -5.66 -29.61 -13.03
N LYS A 250 -5.90 -29.84 -14.31
CA LYS A 250 -6.18 -28.77 -15.27
C LYS A 250 -7.64 -28.35 -15.23
N THR A 251 -8.52 -29.24 -14.78
CA THR A 251 -9.95 -28.96 -14.64
C THR A 251 -10.49 -29.46 -13.30
N TRP A 252 -11.64 -28.92 -12.89
CA TRP A 252 -12.27 -29.34 -11.65
C TRP A 252 -12.87 -30.75 -11.77
N GLU A 253 -13.25 -31.17 -12.98
CA GLU A 253 -13.73 -32.53 -13.26
C GLU A 253 -12.65 -33.58 -13.00
N GLU A 254 -11.39 -33.28 -13.35
CA GLU A 254 -10.25 -34.17 -13.05
C GLU A 254 -10.05 -34.32 -11.53
N ALA A 255 -10.21 -33.23 -10.77
CA ALA A 255 -10.10 -33.25 -9.32
C ALA A 255 -11.24 -34.07 -8.67
N VAL A 256 -12.48 -33.90 -9.14
CA VAL A 256 -13.65 -34.65 -8.63
C VAL A 256 -13.55 -36.15 -8.97
N ALA A 257 -12.94 -36.51 -10.10
CA ALA A 257 -12.74 -37.91 -10.47
C ALA A 257 -11.69 -38.64 -9.60
N ASP A 258 -10.85 -37.90 -8.88
CA ASP A 258 -9.80 -38.42 -7.99
C ASP A 258 -10.24 -38.50 -6.50
N GLU A 259 -11.41 -37.95 -6.14
CA GLU A 259 -12.04 -38.07 -4.81
C GLU A 259 -12.66 -39.46 -4.55
#